data_AF-A0A9X4RGH4-F1
#
_entry.id   AF-A0A9X4RGH4-F1
#
_cell.length_a   1.000
_cell.length_b   1.000
_cell.length_c   1.000
_cell.angle_alpha   90.00
_cell.angle_beta   90.00
_cell.angle_gamma   90.00
#
_symmetry.space_group_name_H-M   'P 1'
#
loop_
_entity.id
_entity.type
_entity.pdbx_description
1 polymer ?
#
loop_
_entity_poly.entity_id
_entity_poly.type
_entity_poly.pdbx_seq_one_letter_code
_entity_poly.pdbx_strand_id
1 'polypeptide(L)'
;MNSIYSDELVTATELNRQPGRILDKALEHPITITRNDQSFALLRREDVALFVKTAQHSREIVELLNTAFRLLLNQKIGTEHPYGWLGAFDADELNEFINEVISAYRSVALQETKNFDKAWNELEAIIHEWYESALAIANPDLEAAFTQIKQS
;
A
#
# COMPACT_ATOMS: atom_id res chain seq x y z
N MET A 1 -15.24 12.71 -12.36
CA MET A 1 -14.66 11.36 -12.51
C MET A 1 -13.73 11.41 -13.70
N ASN A 2 -12.42 11.59 -13.47
CA ASN A 2 -11.43 11.42 -14.53
C ASN A 2 -11.23 9.92 -14.73
N SER A 3 -11.38 9.44 -15.95
CA SER A 3 -11.00 8.08 -16.35
C SER A 3 -9.56 7.85 -15.90
N ILE A 4 -9.33 6.77 -15.16
CA ILE A 4 -8.00 6.35 -14.64
C ILE A 4 -6.99 6.14 -15.78
N TYR A 5 -7.48 6.05 -17.02
CA TYR A 5 -6.72 6.07 -18.25
C TYR A 5 -7.34 7.11 -19.17
N SER A 6 -6.89 8.37 -19.07
CA SER A 6 -7.05 9.34 -20.17
C SER A 6 -5.91 9.15 -21.16
N ASP A 7 -5.67 7.89 -21.53
CA ASP A 7 -4.54 7.50 -22.34
C ASP A 7 -4.73 8.07 -23.75
N GLU A 8 -3.70 8.75 -24.26
CA GLU A 8 -3.71 9.09 -25.68
C GLU A 8 -3.67 7.79 -26.48
N LEU A 9 -4.62 7.66 -27.40
CA LEU A 9 -4.74 6.52 -28.29
C LEU A 9 -3.90 6.78 -29.54
N VAL A 10 -2.94 5.89 -29.80
CA VAL A 10 -2.13 5.90 -31.02
C VAL A 10 -2.23 4.55 -31.72
N THR A 11 -2.06 4.53 -33.03
CA THR A 11 -1.97 3.28 -33.79
C THR A 11 -0.54 2.76 -33.82
N ALA A 12 -0.35 1.44 -33.99
CA ALA A 12 0.99 0.88 -34.23
C ALA A 12 1.68 1.50 -35.47
N THR A 13 0.91 1.95 -36.46
CA THR A 13 1.43 2.66 -37.63
C THR A 13 2.01 4.03 -37.25
N GLU A 14 1.36 4.77 -36.38
CA GLU A 14 1.87 6.06 -35.88
C GLU A 14 3.11 5.88 -35.01
N LEU A 15 3.12 4.85 -34.15
CA LEU A 15 4.31 4.46 -33.38
C LEU A 15 5.52 4.22 -34.28
N ASN A 16 5.35 3.47 -35.36
CA ASN A 16 6.46 3.19 -36.29
C ASN A 16 6.93 4.43 -37.06
N ARG A 17 6.03 5.39 -37.33
CA ARG A 17 6.35 6.61 -38.09
C ARG A 17 7.03 7.67 -37.23
N GLN A 18 6.65 7.78 -35.96
CA GLN A 18 7.10 8.85 -35.06
C GLN A 18 7.43 8.31 -33.67
N PRO A 19 8.37 7.35 -33.55
CA PRO A 19 8.66 6.69 -32.28
C PRO A 19 9.17 7.68 -31.22
N GLY A 20 10.02 8.63 -31.59
CA GLY A 20 10.53 9.65 -30.67
C GLY A 20 9.42 10.48 -30.02
N ARG A 21 8.52 11.05 -30.83
CA ARG A 21 7.39 11.86 -30.35
C ARG A 21 6.49 11.08 -29.39
N ILE A 22 6.25 9.80 -29.67
CA ILE A 22 5.38 8.96 -28.84
C ILE A 22 6.08 8.58 -27.52
N LEU A 23 7.40 8.35 -27.55
CA LEU A 23 8.18 8.16 -26.33
C LEU A 23 8.22 9.44 -25.48
N ASP A 24 8.35 10.62 -26.09
CA ASP A 24 8.32 11.91 -25.38
C ASP A 24 6.97 12.11 -24.66
N LYS A 25 5.86 11.78 -25.34
CA LYS A 25 4.53 11.81 -24.72
C LYS A 25 4.37 10.79 -23.61
N ALA A 26 4.93 9.58 -23.79
CA ALA A 26 4.91 8.54 -22.77
C ALA A 26 5.70 8.91 -21.49
N LEU A 27 6.56 9.94 -21.55
CA LEU A 27 7.21 10.49 -20.35
C LEU A 27 6.25 11.34 -19.49
N GLU A 28 5.21 11.90 -20.11
CA GLU A 28 4.23 12.78 -19.46
C GLU A 28 2.97 12.03 -19.02
N HIS A 29 2.50 11.07 -19.81
CA HIS A 29 1.30 10.28 -19.49
C HIS A 29 1.29 8.92 -20.21
N PRO A 30 0.52 7.93 -19.72
CA PRO A 30 0.37 6.65 -20.41
C PRO A 30 -0.22 6.81 -21.83
N ILE A 31 0.22 5.93 -22.73
CA ILE A 31 -0.22 5.88 -24.13
C ILE A 31 -0.81 4.50 -24.41
N THR A 32 -2.01 4.45 -24.98
CA THR A 32 -2.59 3.21 -25.48
C THR A 32 -2.28 3.06 -26.98
N ILE A 33 -1.60 1.98 -27.34
CA ILE A 33 -1.26 1.62 -28.72
C ILE A 33 -2.24 0.56 -29.22
N THR A 34 -2.92 0.82 -30.33
CA THR A 34 -3.86 -0.12 -30.95
C THR A 34 -3.27 -0.80 -32.19
N ARG A 35 -3.51 -2.11 -32.33
CA ARG A 35 -3.12 -2.90 -33.51
C ARG A 35 -4.05 -4.09 -33.68
N ASN A 36 -4.76 -4.17 -34.82
CA ASN A 36 -5.60 -5.32 -35.19
C ASN A 36 -6.46 -5.84 -34.02
N ASP A 37 -7.26 -4.94 -33.43
CA ASP A 37 -8.16 -5.19 -32.30
C ASP A 37 -7.49 -5.51 -30.94
N GLN A 38 -6.16 -5.42 -30.86
CA GLN A 38 -5.41 -5.50 -29.62
C GLN A 38 -5.00 -4.10 -29.14
N SER A 39 -4.98 -3.92 -27.81
CA SER A 39 -4.50 -2.71 -27.16
C SER A 39 -3.29 -3.04 -26.29
N PHE A 40 -2.25 -2.24 -26.41
CA PHE A 40 -1.05 -2.27 -25.59
C PHE A 40 -0.92 -0.94 -24.86
N ALA A 41 -0.34 -0.94 -23.67
CA ALA A 41 -0.04 0.30 -22.96
C ALA A 41 1.48 0.55 -22.97
N LEU A 42 1.88 1.78 -23.28
CA LEU A 42 3.24 2.26 -23.14
C LEU A 42 3.27 3.22 -21.95
N LEU A 43 4.02 2.82 -20.92
CA LEU A 43 4.25 3.59 -19.71
C LEU A 43 5.74 3.64 -19.40
N ARG A 44 6.14 4.58 -18.56
CA ARG A 44 7.48 4.57 -17.99
C ARG A 44 7.65 3.35 -17.10
N ARG A 45 8.87 2.83 -17.05
CA ARG A 45 9.19 1.61 -16.29
C ARG A 45 8.92 1.80 -14.79
N GLU A 46 9.25 2.96 -14.26
CA GLU A 46 9.04 3.38 -12.87
C GLU A 46 7.56 3.37 -12.49
N ASP A 47 6.68 3.82 -13.37
CA ASP A 47 5.23 3.84 -13.12
C ASP A 47 4.65 2.42 -13.14
N VAL A 48 5.18 1.53 -13.99
CA VAL A 48 4.82 0.10 -13.95
C VAL A 48 5.25 -0.55 -12.64
N ALA A 49 6.47 -0.28 -12.18
CA ALA A 49 6.95 -0.80 -10.90
C ALA A 49 6.07 -0.30 -9.73
N LEU A 50 5.66 0.96 -9.77
CA LEU A 50 4.72 1.59 -8.84
C LEU A 50 3.39 0.84 -8.76
N PHE A 51 2.79 0.51 -9.92
CA PHE A 51 1.51 -0.18 -9.98
C PHE A 51 1.61 -1.61 -9.46
N VAL A 52 2.67 -2.34 -9.82
CA VAL A 52 2.90 -3.70 -9.32
C VAL A 52 3.07 -3.68 -7.80
N LYS A 53 3.87 -2.75 -7.27
CA LYS A 53 4.10 -2.61 -5.83
C LYS A 53 2.81 -2.23 -5.09
N THR A 54 2.05 -1.25 -5.59
CA THR A 54 0.73 -0.89 -5.04
C THR A 54 -0.22 -2.10 -5.03
N ALA A 55 -0.30 -2.85 -6.13
CA ALA A 55 -1.18 -4.01 -6.23
C ALA A 55 -0.81 -5.11 -5.23
N GLN A 56 0.49 -5.34 -5.01
CA GLN A 56 0.97 -6.32 -4.04
C GLN A 56 0.63 -5.91 -2.61
N HIS A 57 1.04 -4.70 -2.19
CA HIS A 57 0.84 -4.27 -0.81
C HIS A 57 -0.61 -3.93 -0.46
N SER A 58 -1.40 -3.42 -1.42
CA SER A 58 -2.81 -3.11 -1.17
C SER A 58 -3.62 -4.33 -0.70
N ARG A 59 -3.27 -5.53 -1.18
CA ARG A 59 -3.89 -6.78 -0.71
C ARG A 59 -3.63 -7.01 0.77
N GLU A 60 -2.37 -6.87 1.20
CA GLU A 60 -1.96 -7.06 2.60
C GLU A 60 -2.64 -6.03 3.51
N ILE A 61 -2.68 -4.77 3.10
CA ILE A 61 -3.35 -3.70 3.85
C ILE A 61 -4.86 -3.95 3.96
N VAL A 62 -5.52 -4.43 2.89
CA VAL A 62 -6.95 -4.77 2.93
C VAL A 62 -7.21 -5.94 3.87
N GLU A 63 -6.39 -6.99 3.82
CA GLU A 63 -6.53 -8.14 4.72
C GLU A 63 -6.28 -7.73 6.19
N LEU A 64 -5.29 -6.87 6.45
CA LEU A 64 -4.98 -6.30 7.77
C LEU A 64 -6.15 -5.47 8.33
N LEU A 65 -6.64 -4.49 7.57
CA LEU A 65 -7.75 -3.63 7.99
C LEU A 65 -9.05 -4.43 8.18
N ASN A 66 -9.34 -5.36 7.27
CA ASN A 66 -10.49 -6.25 7.41
C ASN A 66 -10.40 -7.06 8.71
N THR A 67 -9.21 -7.52 9.07
CA THR A 67 -8.99 -8.25 10.33
C THR A 67 -9.26 -7.38 11.55
N ALA A 68 -8.73 -6.14 11.56
CA ALA A 68 -8.97 -5.18 12.62
C ALA A 68 -10.47 -4.85 12.77
N PHE A 69 -11.18 -4.61 11.66
CA PHE A 69 -12.63 -4.38 11.70
C PHE A 69 -13.41 -5.59 12.23
N ARG A 70 -13.02 -6.81 11.86
CA ARG A 70 -13.65 -8.03 12.37
C ARG A 70 -13.49 -8.15 13.89
N LEU A 71 -12.31 -7.84 14.42
CA LEU A 71 -12.07 -7.80 15.87
C LEU A 71 -12.91 -6.73 16.56
N LEU A 72 -12.98 -5.53 15.98
CA LEU A 72 -13.81 -4.44 16.50
C LEU A 72 -15.29 -4.84 16.60
N LEU A 73 -15.76 -5.68 15.66
CA LEU A 73 -17.10 -6.27 15.67
C LEU A 73 -17.23 -7.54 16.53
N ASN A 74 -16.25 -7.83 17.39
CA ASN A 74 -16.16 -9.00 18.26
C ASN A 74 -16.24 -10.34 17.50
N GLN A 75 -15.82 -10.38 16.24
CA GLN A 75 -15.73 -11.62 15.49
C GLN A 75 -14.46 -12.39 15.85
N LYS A 76 -14.58 -13.72 15.91
CA LYS A 76 -13.42 -14.58 16.14
C LYS A 76 -12.55 -14.67 14.88
N ILE A 77 -11.25 -14.61 15.09
CA ILE A 77 -10.24 -14.92 14.07
C ILE A 77 -9.55 -16.22 14.48
N GLY A 78 -9.10 -17.01 13.49
CA GLY A 78 -8.30 -18.20 13.75
C GLY A 78 -6.97 -17.85 14.43
N THR A 79 -6.49 -18.72 15.30
CA THR A 79 -5.23 -18.53 16.05
C THR A 79 -3.99 -18.52 15.16
N GLU A 80 -4.07 -19.08 13.96
CA GLU A 80 -2.98 -19.10 12.96
C GLU A 80 -3.07 -17.95 11.94
N HIS A 81 -3.99 -17.00 12.14
CA HIS A 81 -4.15 -15.90 11.20
C HIS A 81 -2.92 -14.98 11.24
N PRO A 82 -2.35 -14.56 10.09
CA PRO A 82 -1.15 -13.71 10.04
C PRO A 82 -1.26 -12.42 10.87
N TYR A 83 -2.47 -11.88 10.96
CA TYR A 83 -2.79 -10.67 11.74
C TYR A 83 -3.48 -10.98 13.09
N GLY A 84 -3.28 -12.19 13.63
CA GLY A 84 -3.86 -12.59 14.92
C GLY A 84 -3.36 -11.77 16.11
N TRP A 85 -2.18 -11.16 15.98
CA TRP A 85 -1.60 -10.25 16.98
C TRP A 85 -2.48 -9.04 17.29
N LEU A 86 -3.33 -8.60 16.36
CA LEU A 86 -4.30 -7.52 16.59
C LEU A 86 -5.29 -7.84 17.74
N GLY A 87 -5.46 -9.11 18.09
CA GLY A 87 -6.32 -9.53 19.20
C GLY A 87 -5.80 -9.12 20.59
N ALA A 88 -4.59 -8.57 20.70
CA ALA A 88 -4.07 -8.01 21.94
C ALA A 88 -4.72 -6.68 22.33
N PHE A 89 -5.25 -5.95 21.34
CA PHE A 89 -5.77 -4.60 21.52
C PHE A 89 -7.24 -4.57 21.94
N ASP A 90 -7.60 -3.54 22.70
CA ASP A 90 -8.99 -3.21 22.96
C ASP A 90 -9.66 -2.46 21.78
N ALA A 91 -10.94 -2.11 21.94
CA ALA A 91 -11.71 -1.48 20.88
C ALA A 91 -11.24 -0.05 20.54
N ASP A 92 -10.70 0.68 21.51
CA ASP A 92 -10.24 2.06 21.29
C ASP A 92 -8.89 2.03 20.56
N GLU A 93 -7.98 1.15 20.99
CA GLU A 93 -6.69 0.90 20.35
C GLU A 93 -6.86 0.38 18.90
N LEU A 94 -7.79 -0.55 18.67
CA LEU A 94 -8.10 -1.03 17.31
C LEU A 94 -8.62 0.09 16.40
N ASN A 95 -9.44 1.00 16.94
CA ASN A 95 -9.92 2.16 16.17
C ASN A 95 -8.77 3.12 15.83
N GLU A 96 -7.84 3.35 16.77
CA GLU A 96 -6.65 4.17 16.54
C GLU A 96 -5.78 3.57 15.45
N PHE A 97 -5.45 2.29 15.57
CA PHE A 97 -4.71 1.51 14.56
C PHE A 97 -5.34 1.64 13.16
N ILE A 98 -6.66 1.40 13.04
CA ILE A 98 -7.39 1.49 11.78
C ILE A 98 -7.26 2.89 11.17
N ASN A 99 -7.45 3.93 11.98
CA ASN A 99 -7.40 5.31 11.51
C ASN A 99 -5.99 5.69 11.04
N GLU A 100 -4.97 5.31 11.80
CA GLU A 100 -3.57 5.61 11.46
C GLU A 100 -3.15 4.90 10.17
N VAL A 101 -3.42 3.60 10.05
CA VAL A 101 -3.11 2.83 8.83
C VAL A 101 -3.86 3.37 7.61
N ILE A 102 -5.15 3.73 7.74
CA ILE A 102 -5.90 4.34 6.65
C ILE A 102 -5.31 5.70 6.25
N SER A 103 -4.94 6.52 7.23
CA SER A 103 -4.35 7.84 7.00
C SER A 103 -2.99 7.73 6.28
N ALA A 104 -2.13 6.83 6.75
CA ALA A 104 -0.84 6.55 6.14
C ALA A 104 -0.99 5.96 4.72
N TYR A 105 -1.88 4.99 4.52
CA TYR A 105 -2.15 4.41 3.20
C TYR A 105 -2.69 5.45 2.21
N ARG A 106 -3.58 6.35 2.64
CA ARG A 106 -4.04 7.47 1.79
C ARG A 106 -2.91 8.41 1.42
N SER A 107 -2.00 8.66 2.35
CA SER A 107 -0.83 9.51 2.11
C SER A 107 0.07 8.88 1.04
N VAL A 108 0.28 7.57 1.05
CA VAL A 108 1.01 6.84 -0.01
C VAL A 108 0.40 7.10 -1.39
N ALA A 109 -0.92 7.02 -1.51
CA ALA A 109 -1.64 7.22 -2.78
C ALA A 109 -1.53 8.64 -3.35
N LEU A 110 -1.13 9.62 -2.55
CA LEU A 110 -0.97 11.03 -2.95
C LEU A 110 0.47 11.41 -3.31
N GLN A 111 1.44 10.51 -3.10
CA GLN A 111 2.86 10.82 -3.31
C GLN A 111 3.26 10.75 -4.78
N GLU A 112 4.14 11.66 -5.18
CA GLU A 112 4.82 11.58 -6.47
C GLU A 112 5.73 10.33 -6.52
N THR A 113 5.97 9.80 -7.73
CA THR A 113 6.79 8.60 -7.99
C THR A 113 8.14 8.60 -7.26
N LYS A 114 8.75 9.77 -7.03
CA LYS A 114 10.05 9.90 -6.32
C LYS A 114 9.99 9.61 -4.82
N ASN A 115 8.85 9.84 -4.17
CA ASN A 115 8.69 9.66 -2.72
C ASN A 115 7.89 8.41 -2.37
N PHE A 116 7.46 7.64 -3.37
CA PHE A 116 6.59 6.50 -3.19
C PHE A 116 7.20 5.42 -2.28
N ASP A 117 8.46 5.05 -2.51
CA ASP A 117 9.14 4.05 -1.66
C ASP A 117 9.25 4.51 -0.21
N LYS A 118 9.56 5.79 0.00
CA LYS A 118 9.62 6.38 1.34
C LYS A 118 8.27 6.28 2.04
N ALA A 119 7.19 6.61 1.34
CA ALA A 119 5.85 6.58 1.91
C ALA A 119 5.38 5.16 2.24
N TRP A 120 5.72 4.16 1.42
CA TRP A 120 5.48 2.75 1.76
C TRP A 120 6.26 2.31 2.99
N ASN A 121 7.55 2.68 3.07
CA ASN A 121 8.37 2.34 4.22
C ASN A 121 7.84 2.99 5.51
N GLU A 122 7.29 4.20 5.43
CA GLU A 122 6.64 4.87 6.57
C GLU A 122 5.36 4.14 7.01
N LEU A 123 4.53 3.68 6.06
CA LEU A 123 3.37 2.85 6.37
C LEU A 123 3.76 1.50 7.00
N GLU A 124 4.79 0.85 6.47
CA GLU A 124 5.32 -0.40 7.02
C GLU A 124 5.87 -0.19 8.44
N ALA A 125 6.54 0.94 8.70
CA ALA A 125 7.03 1.29 10.02
C ALA A 125 5.89 1.44 11.03
N ILE A 126 4.81 2.15 10.67
CA ILE A 126 3.61 2.27 11.51
C ILE A 126 3.06 0.88 11.86
N ILE A 127 2.84 0.02 10.86
CA ILE A 127 2.32 -1.33 11.09
C ILE A 127 3.25 -2.15 11.98
N HIS A 128 4.56 -2.00 11.81
CA HIS A 128 5.56 -2.68 12.62
C HIS A 128 5.55 -2.20 14.07
N GLU A 129 5.44 -0.89 14.32
CA GLU A 129 5.34 -0.33 15.67
C GLU A 129 4.10 -0.86 16.42
N TRP A 130 2.96 -0.96 15.74
CA TRP A 130 1.76 -1.59 16.30
C TRP A 130 1.96 -3.08 16.57
N TYR A 131 2.63 -3.81 15.67
CA TYR A 131 2.95 -5.21 15.89
C TYR A 131 3.80 -5.43 17.15
N GLU A 132 4.86 -4.65 17.33
CA GLU A 132 5.71 -4.70 18.53
C GLU A 132 4.93 -4.35 19.80
N SER A 133 4.00 -3.39 19.71
CA SER A 133 3.13 -3.02 20.83
C SER A 133 2.21 -4.18 21.23
N ALA A 134 1.64 -4.90 20.27
CA ALA A 134 0.85 -6.10 20.54
C ALA A 134 1.66 -7.21 21.20
N LEU A 135 2.92 -7.40 20.77
CA LEU A 135 3.82 -8.37 21.40
C LEU A 135 4.15 -8.00 22.85
N ALA A 136 4.33 -6.71 23.14
CA ALA A 136 4.56 -6.22 24.49
C ALA A 136 3.34 -6.46 25.39
N ILE A 137 2.12 -6.20 24.90
CA ILE A 137 0.87 -6.47 25.63
C ILE A 137 0.69 -7.97 25.88
N ALA A 138 0.97 -8.80 24.88
CA ALA A 138 0.79 -10.25 24.96
C ALA A 138 1.84 -10.96 25.85
N ASN A 139 2.92 -10.27 26.23
CA ASN A 139 4.00 -10.84 27.03
C ASN A 139 4.30 -10.00 28.28
N PRO A 140 3.77 -10.38 29.46
CA PRO A 140 3.99 -9.68 30.73
C PRO A 140 5.47 -9.54 31.13
N ASP A 141 6.37 -10.36 30.58
CA ASP A 141 7.81 -10.31 30.90
C ASP A 141 8.58 -9.22 30.10
N LEU A 142 8.03 -8.72 28.98
CA LEU A 142 8.64 -7.63 28.19
C LEU A 142 8.44 -6.25 28.84
N GLU A 143 7.33 -6.05 29.54
CA GLU A 143 7.03 -4.81 30.29
C GLU A 143 8.07 -4.58 31.42
N ALA A 144 8.54 -5.67 32.05
CA ALA A 144 9.60 -5.63 33.05
C ALA A 144 10.97 -5.21 32.48
N ALA A 145 11.28 -5.61 31.23
CA ALA A 145 12.54 -5.26 30.56
C ALA A 145 12.58 -3.78 30.13
N PHE A 146 11.47 -3.22 29.64
CA PHE A 146 11.39 -1.79 29.29
C PHE A 146 11.42 -0.87 30.51
N THR A 147 10.87 -1.31 31.64
CA THR A 147 10.86 -0.52 32.89
C THR A 147 12.26 -0.45 33.53
N GLN A 148 13.10 -1.48 33.37
CA GLN A 148 14.49 -1.46 33.85
C GLN A 148 15.40 -0.50 33.05
N ILE A 149 15.17 -0.34 31.75
CA ILE A 149 15.99 0.55 30.90
C ILE A 149 15.74 2.03 31.20
N LYS A 150 14.53 2.41 31.65
CA LYS A 150 14.22 3.80 32.06
C LYS A 150 14.73 4.18 33.47
N GLN A 151 15.26 3.23 34.24
CA GLN A 151 15.79 3.46 35.59
C GLN A 151 17.31 3.30 35.69
N SER A 152 18.00 3.08 34.57
CA SER A 152 19.47 3.14 34.45
C SER A 152 19.91 4.42 33.75
#